data_AF-L0IIF4-F1
#
_entry.id   AF-L0IIF4-F1
#
_cell.length_a   1.000
_cell.length_b   1.000
_cell.length_c   1.000
_cell.angle_alpha   90.00
_cell.angle_beta   90.00
_cell.angle_gamma   90.00
#
_symmetry.space_group_name_H-M   'P 1'
#
loop_
_entity.id
_entity.type
_entity.pdbx_description
1 polymer ?
#
loop_
_entity_poly.entity_id
_entity_poly.type
_entity_poly.pdbx_seq_one_letter_code
_entity_poly.pdbx_strand_id
1 'polypeptide(L)'
;MCFDEGTLQSYLDGEIDESLKEQIKKHLDTCEKCSSRLNELKNLNSFLDKALKTSSIDLNEAWENLNKKINKEERGVFHMFKKYKKYIAAAAAIAVIIASVALPPVQKAEAEILSLFRLNNFKAVTITPDDLQDIKNKFYQAGNKEIDLKQYGDIKVIGDDNPYNEFSLDNINELKTYVGYNFKMPQDVKHINVRKNQSIEFKLNIENINSLIKTLGGDKLLPVSLNGKTFKINLNNIVDLYSNDDKDKYKSYNLEIMKTPEIIVPDGINIDQVRDAVINMPFLPDDIKNQIASIKDWKNTLPMPVSNKDNVKDVTINGNKGIAITTVSSPSNDPKKYTYTELAWNENGITYIMNSNMSPDELIKIAESMR
;
A
#
# COMPACT_ATOMS: atom_id res chain seq x y z
N MET A 1 -67.21 -17.17 3.33
CA MET A 1 -66.06 -16.37 3.78
C MET A 1 -65.17 -16.12 2.58
N CYS A 2 -64.56 -14.95 2.45
CA CYS A 2 -63.62 -14.63 1.38
C CYS A 2 -62.20 -15.02 1.79
N PHE A 3 -61.35 -15.31 0.81
CA PHE A 3 -59.91 -15.44 1.03
C PHE A 3 -59.29 -14.06 1.23
N ASP A 4 -58.26 -14.01 2.08
CA ASP A 4 -57.44 -12.82 2.22
C ASP A 4 -56.50 -12.67 1.00
N GLU A 5 -55.92 -11.48 0.89
CA GLU A 5 -55.08 -11.10 -0.22
C GLU A 5 -53.79 -11.91 -0.34
N GLY A 6 -53.15 -12.25 0.80
CA GLY A 6 -51.92 -13.03 0.81
C GLY A 6 -52.14 -14.44 0.26
N THR A 7 -53.30 -15.04 0.59
CA THR A 7 -53.71 -16.33 0.04
C THR A 7 -53.99 -16.25 -1.48
N LEU A 8 -54.65 -15.18 -1.94
CA LEU A 8 -54.89 -14.96 -3.39
C LEU A 8 -53.59 -14.68 -4.16
N GLN A 9 -52.61 -14.03 -3.54
CA GLN A 9 -51.30 -13.79 -4.13
C GLN A 9 -50.47 -15.08 -4.22
N SER A 10 -50.46 -15.89 -3.15
CA SER A 10 -49.82 -17.22 -3.16
C SER A 10 -50.43 -18.14 -4.23
N TYR A 11 -51.75 -18.03 -4.46
CA TYR A 11 -52.44 -18.70 -5.58
C TYR A 11 -51.93 -18.23 -6.96
N LEU A 12 -51.66 -16.93 -7.15
CA LEU A 12 -51.10 -16.40 -8.40
C LEU A 12 -49.65 -16.83 -8.63
N ASP A 13 -48.87 -16.90 -7.56
CA ASP A 13 -47.45 -17.25 -7.59
C ASP A 13 -47.24 -18.78 -7.71
N GLY A 14 -48.29 -19.58 -7.51
CA GLY A 14 -48.25 -21.05 -7.60
C GLY A 14 -47.73 -21.75 -6.33
N GLU A 15 -47.63 -21.01 -5.23
CA GLU A 15 -47.02 -21.42 -3.95
C GLU A 15 -48.05 -21.97 -2.95
N ILE A 16 -49.09 -22.62 -3.44
CA ILE A 16 -50.13 -23.26 -2.61
C ILE A 16 -50.29 -24.74 -2.99
N ASP A 17 -50.76 -25.56 -2.06
CA ASP A 17 -51.02 -26.97 -2.33
C ASP A 17 -52.24 -27.18 -3.27
N GLU A 18 -52.29 -28.34 -3.93
CA GLU A 18 -53.35 -28.67 -4.90
C GLU A 18 -54.76 -28.69 -4.28
N SER A 19 -54.91 -29.04 -2.99
CA SER A 19 -56.21 -29.06 -2.33
C SER A 19 -56.75 -27.63 -2.15
N LEU A 20 -55.88 -26.71 -1.69
CA LEU A 20 -56.24 -25.31 -1.51
C LEU A 20 -56.48 -24.61 -2.85
N LYS A 21 -55.71 -24.96 -3.88
CA LYS A 21 -55.86 -24.46 -5.25
C LYS A 21 -57.23 -24.78 -5.85
N GLU A 22 -57.72 -26.01 -5.67
CA GLU A 22 -59.07 -26.39 -6.11
C GLU A 22 -60.17 -25.62 -5.35
N GLN A 23 -59.99 -25.42 -4.04
CA GLN A 23 -60.95 -24.66 -3.20
C GLN A 23 -61.03 -23.19 -3.64
N ILE A 24 -59.87 -22.56 -3.87
CA ILE A 24 -59.80 -21.18 -4.35
C ILE A 24 -60.43 -21.07 -5.74
N LYS A 25 -60.15 -22.01 -6.66
CA LYS A 25 -60.74 -22.01 -8.02
C LYS A 25 -62.28 -22.04 -7.98
N LYS A 26 -62.86 -22.98 -7.22
CA LYS A 26 -64.32 -23.09 -7.05
C LYS A 26 -64.93 -21.83 -6.42
N HIS A 27 -64.20 -21.19 -5.51
CA HIS A 27 -64.66 -19.96 -4.86
C HIS A 27 -64.61 -18.75 -5.79
N LEU A 28 -63.60 -18.66 -6.66
CA LEU A 28 -63.47 -17.57 -7.63
C LEU A 28 -64.59 -17.60 -8.68
N ASP A 29 -65.12 -18.78 -9.00
CA ASP A 29 -66.26 -18.95 -9.92
C ASP A 29 -67.58 -18.40 -9.35
N THR A 30 -67.67 -18.22 -8.02
CA THR A 30 -68.92 -17.86 -7.32
C THR A 30 -68.83 -16.56 -6.51
N CYS A 31 -67.63 -16.03 -6.25
CA CYS A 31 -67.42 -14.83 -5.44
C CYS A 31 -66.82 -13.68 -6.25
N GLU A 32 -67.67 -12.73 -6.64
CA GLU A 32 -67.26 -11.53 -7.39
C GLU A 32 -66.18 -10.70 -6.65
N LYS A 33 -66.27 -10.61 -5.32
CA LYS A 33 -65.31 -9.86 -4.51
C LYS A 33 -63.88 -10.43 -4.63
N CYS A 34 -63.74 -11.75 -4.51
CA CYS A 34 -62.44 -12.43 -4.65
C CYS A 34 -61.95 -12.41 -6.10
N SER A 35 -62.85 -12.55 -7.08
CA SER A 35 -62.51 -12.46 -8.50
C SER A 35 -61.99 -11.07 -8.89
N SER A 36 -62.65 -10.01 -8.42
CA SER A 36 -62.22 -8.62 -8.62
C SER A 36 -60.85 -8.37 -7.99
N ARG A 37 -60.63 -8.81 -6.74
CA ARG A 37 -59.34 -8.63 -6.06
C ARG A 37 -58.22 -9.40 -6.76
N LEU A 38 -58.48 -10.62 -7.25
CA LEU A 38 -57.50 -11.39 -8.01
C LEU A 38 -57.12 -10.70 -9.32
N ASN A 39 -58.08 -10.08 -10.01
CA ASN A 39 -57.80 -9.32 -11.23
C ASN A 39 -56.99 -8.04 -10.97
N GLU A 40 -57.24 -7.34 -9.86
CA GLU A 40 -56.42 -6.21 -9.43
C GLU A 40 -54.96 -6.64 -9.19
N LEU A 41 -54.74 -7.76 -8.49
CA LEU A 41 -53.42 -8.32 -8.24
C LEU A 41 -52.71 -8.73 -9.55
N LYS A 42 -53.42 -9.36 -10.49
CA LYS A 42 -52.88 -9.70 -11.82
C LYS A 42 -52.46 -8.46 -12.61
N ASN A 43 -53.27 -7.40 -12.58
CA ASN A 43 -52.95 -6.15 -13.25
C ASN A 43 -51.73 -5.48 -12.63
N LEU A 44 -51.60 -5.52 -11.30
CA LEU A 44 -50.43 -5.01 -10.60
C LEU A 44 -49.16 -5.80 -10.96
N ASN A 45 -49.21 -7.13 -10.98
CA ASN A 45 -48.09 -7.97 -11.42
C ASN A 45 -47.71 -7.69 -12.89
N SER A 46 -48.69 -7.55 -13.78
CA SER A 46 -48.41 -7.20 -15.19
C SER A 46 -47.80 -5.81 -15.35
N PHE A 47 -48.20 -4.85 -14.52
CA PHE A 47 -47.59 -3.53 -14.48
C PHE A 47 -46.15 -3.60 -13.97
N LEU A 48 -45.90 -4.34 -12.88
CA LEU A 48 -44.56 -4.56 -12.35
C LEU A 48 -43.66 -5.28 -13.35
N ASP A 49 -44.13 -6.32 -14.04
CA ASP A 49 -43.36 -7.01 -15.09
C ASP A 49 -43.01 -6.07 -16.26
N LYS A 50 -43.89 -5.13 -16.61
CA LYS A 50 -43.61 -4.13 -17.65
C LYS A 50 -42.68 -3.03 -17.16
N ALA A 51 -42.80 -2.60 -15.91
CA ALA A 51 -41.97 -1.57 -15.31
C ALA A 51 -40.57 -2.08 -14.93
N LEU A 52 -40.46 -3.35 -14.53
CA LEU A 52 -39.25 -4.06 -14.15
C LEU A 52 -38.59 -4.79 -15.32
N LYS A 53 -39.17 -4.75 -16.53
CA LYS A 53 -38.46 -4.97 -17.80
C LYS A 53 -37.45 -3.84 -18.03
N THR A 54 -36.52 -3.70 -17.09
CA THR A 54 -35.23 -3.07 -17.35
C THR A 54 -34.55 -3.98 -18.37
N SER A 55 -34.18 -3.38 -19.51
CA SER A 55 -33.31 -3.96 -20.54
C SER A 55 -32.29 -4.91 -19.91
N SER A 56 -32.24 -6.14 -20.42
CA SER A 56 -31.29 -7.20 -20.06
C SER A 56 -30.02 -6.63 -19.43
N ILE A 57 -30.02 -6.53 -18.10
CA ILE A 57 -28.84 -6.11 -17.37
C ILE A 57 -27.91 -7.31 -17.49
N ASP A 58 -26.86 -7.16 -18.28
CA ASP A 58 -25.76 -8.11 -18.24
C ASP A 58 -25.20 -8.06 -16.82
N LEU A 59 -25.49 -9.10 -16.04
CA LEU A 59 -25.09 -9.18 -14.64
C LEU A 59 -23.57 -9.12 -14.51
N ASN A 60 -22.80 -9.58 -15.50
CA ASN A 60 -21.35 -9.48 -15.48
C ASN A 60 -20.90 -8.04 -15.75
N GLU A 61 -21.51 -7.35 -16.70
CA GLU A 61 -21.20 -5.93 -16.97
C GLU A 61 -21.64 -5.02 -15.81
N ALA A 62 -22.80 -5.30 -15.21
CA ALA A 62 -23.29 -4.58 -14.04
C ALA A 62 -22.42 -4.87 -12.80
N TRP A 63 -21.96 -6.12 -12.62
CA TRP A 63 -21.05 -6.49 -11.54
C TRP A 63 -19.65 -5.92 -11.75
N GLU A 64 -19.15 -5.87 -12.98
CA GLU A 64 -17.91 -5.16 -13.33
C GLU A 64 -18.02 -3.67 -13.05
N ASN A 65 -19.11 -3.03 -13.46
CA ASN A 65 -19.33 -1.60 -13.27
C ASN A 65 -19.56 -1.26 -11.79
N LEU A 66 -20.21 -2.15 -11.05
CA LEU A 66 -20.35 -2.06 -9.60
C LEU A 66 -18.98 -2.22 -8.93
N ASN A 67 -18.17 -3.21 -9.28
CA ASN A 67 -16.81 -3.37 -8.77
C ASN A 67 -15.93 -2.17 -9.15
N LYS A 68 -16.03 -1.62 -10.36
CA LYS A 68 -15.34 -0.39 -10.76
C LYS A 68 -15.78 0.82 -9.93
N LYS A 69 -17.05 0.88 -9.49
CA LYS A 69 -17.58 1.95 -8.63
C LYS A 69 -17.28 1.75 -7.14
N ILE A 70 -17.29 0.50 -6.65
CA ILE A 70 -16.92 0.13 -5.29
C ILE A 70 -15.40 0.29 -5.11
N ASN A 71 -14.59 -0.10 -6.11
CA ASN A 71 -13.14 0.16 -6.17
C ASN A 71 -12.79 1.63 -6.47
N LYS A 72 -13.80 2.50 -6.67
CA LYS A 72 -13.59 3.95 -6.82
C LYS A 72 -13.32 4.64 -5.49
N GLU A 73 -13.63 3.98 -4.38
CA GLU A 73 -13.05 4.24 -3.06
C GLU A 73 -12.19 3.06 -2.64
N GLU A 74 -11.07 2.80 -3.31
CA GLU A 74 -10.05 1.90 -2.75
C GLU A 74 -9.42 2.55 -1.50
N ARG A 75 -10.10 2.40 -0.36
CA ARG A 75 -9.50 2.28 0.98
C ARG A 75 -8.82 0.89 1.10
N GLY A 76 -8.13 0.47 0.04
CA GLY A 76 -7.45 -0.81 -0.08
C GLY A 76 -5.95 -0.67 0.14
N VAL A 77 -5.24 -1.77 -0.08
CA VAL A 77 -3.79 -1.91 0.11
C VAL A 77 -3.02 -0.76 -0.54
N PHE A 78 -3.47 -0.21 -1.68
CA PHE A 78 -2.88 0.99 -2.30
C PHE A 78 -2.98 2.29 -1.47
N HIS A 79 -4.09 2.54 -0.76
CA HIS A 79 -4.18 3.68 0.18
C HIS A 79 -3.30 3.43 1.41
N MET A 80 -3.17 2.18 1.88
CA MET A 80 -2.15 1.85 2.88
C MET A 80 -0.73 2.02 2.34
N PHE A 81 -0.43 1.58 1.11
CA PHE A 81 0.84 1.80 0.42
C PHE A 81 1.14 3.28 0.16
N LYS A 82 0.13 4.14 0.01
CA LYS A 82 0.29 5.59 -0.19
C LYS A 82 0.36 6.37 1.13
N LYS A 83 -0.46 5.99 2.14
CA LYS A 83 -0.50 6.57 3.50
C LYS A 83 0.70 6.14 4.34
N TYR A 84 1.11 4.88 4.19
CA TYR A 84 2.30 4.30 4.79
C TYR A 84 3.42 4.15 3.77
N LYS A 85 3.46 4.91 2.65
CA LYS A 85 4.52 4.81 1.63
C LYS A 85 5.93 4.87 2.19
N LYS A 86 6.12 5.56 3.31
CA LYS A 86 7.39 5.65 4.03
C LYS A 86 7.70 4.39 4.82
N TYR A 87 6.69 3.79 5.45
CA TYR A 87 6.79 2.54 6.20
C TYR A 87 6.72 1.30 5.30
N ILE A 88 6.17 1.42 4.09
CA ILE A 88 6.09 0.40 3.06
C ILE A 88 7.22 0.54 2.05
N ALA A 89 7.77 1.73 1.81
CA ALA A 89 9.13 1.83 1.27
C ALA A 89 10.11 1.28 2.30
N ALA A 90 9.95 1.55 3.60
CA ALA A 90 10.72 0.88 4.63
C ALA A 90 10.46 -0.64 4.68
N ALA A 91 9.23 -1.15 4.53
CA ALA A 91 8.90 -2.58 4.64
C ALA A 91 9.03 -3.41 3.35
N ALA A 92 8.79 -2.84 2.18
CA ALA A 92 9.15 -3.41 0.89
C ALA A 92 10.65 -3.33 0.68
N ALA A 93 11.30 -2.26 1.17
CA ALA A 93 12.73 -2.30 1.33
C ALA A 93 13.10 -3.39 2.34
N ILE A 94 12.46 -3.63 3.50
CA ILE A 94 12.72 -4.80 4.39
C ILE A 94 12.69 -6.15 3.66
N ALA A 95 11.72 -6.38 2.78
CA ALA A 95 11.72 -7.58 1.94
C ALA A 95 12.97 -7.64 1.03
N VAL A 96 13.43 -6.51 0.50
CA VAL A 96 14.64 -6.36 -0.34
C VAL A 96 15.96 -6.11 0.45
N ILE A 97 15.89 -5.78 1.75
CA ILE A 97 16.92 -5.20 2.65
C ILE A 97 17.57 -6.27 3.54
N ILE A 98 17.15 -7.54 3.46
CA ILE A 98 17.92 -8.60 4.11
C ILE A 98 19.13 -8.90 3.23
N ALA A 99 20.08 -7.96 3.18
CA ALA A 99 21.15 -7.93 2.22
C ALA A 99 22.34 -7.08 2.81
N SER A 100 23.52 -7.66 3.15
CA SER A 100 24.95 -7.17 3.06
C SER A 100 25.97 -7.82 4.03
N VAL A 101 27.27 -7.82 3.68
CA VAL A 101 28.24 -8.95 3.76
C VAL A 101 29.48 -8.71 4.65
N ALA A 102 29.97 -9.83 5.24
CA ALA A 102 31.32 -10.28 5.67
C ALA A 102 32.30 -9.41 6.49
N LEU A 103 32.59 -9.90 7.71
CA LEU A 103 33.92 -9.96 8.33
C LEU A 103 34.10 -11.30 9.08
N PRO A 104 35.34 -11.74 9.39
CA PRO A 104 35.67 -13.07 9.94
C PRO A 104 35.08 -13.30 11.35
N PRO A 105 35.03 -14.56 11.84
CA PRO A 105 34.43 -14.86 13.13
C PRO A 105 35.36 -14.40 14.25
N VAL A 106 35.12 -13.23 14.83
CA VAL A 106 35.76 -12.84 16.09
C VAL A 106 34.78 -13.16 17.21
N GLN A 107 35.06 -14.27 17.87
CA GLN A 107 34.53 -14.58 19.19
C GLN A 107 34.95 -13.45 20.14
N LYS A 108 33.99 -12.59 20.51
CA LYS A 108 33.75 -12.02 21.84
C LYS A 108 32.69 -10.93 21.69
N ALA A 109 31.64 -11.05 22.49
CA ALA A 109 30.50 -10.16 22.48
C ALA A 109 30.89 -8.71 22.79
N GLU A 110 30.59 -7.81 21.87
CA GLU A 110 29.95 -6.51 22.10
C GLU A 110 29.36 -6.07 20.74
N ALA A 111 28.20 -5.41 20.78
CA ALA A 111 27.35 -5.12 19.63
C ALA A 111 27.95 -4.07 18.68
N GLU A 112 29.07 -4.37 18.03
CA GLU A 112 29.59 -3.58 16.92
C GLU A 112 28.79 -3.89 15.65
N ILE A 113 27.63 -3.26 15.58
CA ILE A 113 26.72 -3.26 14.46
C ILE A 113 27.35 -2.40 13.36
N LEU A 114 27.95 -3.03 12.36
CA LEU A 114 28.31 -2.35 11.13
C LEU A 114 27.02 -2.01 10.39
N SER A 115 26.66 -0.73 10.32
CA SER A 115 25.60 -0.27 9.43
C SER A 115 25.97 -0.64 7.99
N LEU A 116 25.33 -1.70 7.51
CA LEU A 116 25.61 -2.36 6.25
C LEU A 116 25.20 -1.53 5.02
N PHE A 117 24.27 -0.59 5.21
CA PHE A 117 23.65 0.19 4.16
C PHE A 117 24.23 1.59 4.10
N ARG A 118 24.63 2.02 2.91
CA ARG A 118 25.03 3.40 2.64
C ARG A 118 24.16 3.93 1.51
N LEU A 119 22.92 4.28 1.86
CA LEU A 119 21.91 4.73 0.89
C LEU A 119 22.41 6.00 0.18
N ASN A 120 22.89 5.84 -1.06
CA ASN A 120 23.43 6.93 -1.86
C ASN A 120 22.70 7.09 -3.20
N ASN A 121 22.00 6.05 -3.64
CA ASN A 121 21.30 6.01 -4.91
C ASN A 121 19.84 5.57 -4.71
N PHE A 122 19.01 5.89 -5.69
CA PHE A 122 17.62 5.47 -5.75
C PHE A 122 17.39 4.76 -7.09
N LYS A 123 16.51 3.76 -7.10
CA LYS A 123 16.08 3.12 -8.34
C LYS A 123 14.60 2.82 -8.29
N ALA A 124 13.86 3.30 -9.29
CA ALA A 124 12.44 2.95 -9.39
C ALA A 124 12.25 1.45 -9.66
N VAL A 125 11.26 0.88 -8.96
CA VAL A 125 10.70 -0.46 -9.20
C VAL A 125 9.23 -0.28 -9.47
N THR A 126 8.81 -0.54 -10.70
CA THR A 126 7.43 -0.38 -11.15
C THR A 126 6.59 -1.54 -10.65
N ILE A 127 5.48 -1.21 -10.00
CA ILE A 127 4.46 -2.16 -9.52
C ILE A 127 3.12 -1.70 -10.11
N THR A 128 2.49 -2.58 -10.86
CA THR A 128 1.21 -2.34 -11.52
C THR A 128 0.03 -2.91 -10.70
N PRO A 129 -1.21 -2.47 -10.97
CA PRO A 129 -2.39 -3.12 -10.41
C PRO A 129 -2.49 -4.61 -10.80
N ASP A 130 -2.07 -4.96 -12.02
CA ASP A 130 -2.08 -6.33 -12.53
C ASP A 130 -1.10 -7.21 -11.74
N ASP A 131 0.09 -6.68 -11.42
CA ASP A 131 1.07 -7.37 -10.55
C ASP A 131 0.46 -7.75 -9.19
N LEU A 132 -0.30 -6.85 -8.58
CA LEU A 132 -0.96 -7.13 -7.30
C LEU A 132 -2.09 -8.15 -7.44
N GLN A 133 -2.84 -8.09 -8.55
CA GLN A 133 -3.89 -9.05 -8.84
C GLN A 133 -3.30 -10.45 -9.10
N ASP A 134 -2.14 -10.54 -9.75
CA ASP A 134 -1.42 -11.79 -9.97
C ASP A 134 -0.90 -12.39 -8.66
N ILE A 135 -0.31 -11.58 -7.79
CA ILE A 135 0.07 -12.01 -6.43
C ILE A 135 -1.16 -12.57 -5.73
N LYS A 136 -2.26 -11.82 -5.69
CA LYS A 136 -3.52 -12.22 -5.06
C LYS A 136 -4.02 -13.56 -5.63
N ASN A 137 -4.06 -13.69 -6.95
CA ASN A 137 -4.52 -14.91 -7.63
C ASN A 137 -3.68 -16.14 -7.25
N LYS A 138 -2.34 -16.01 -7.16
CA LYS A 138 -1.46 -17.10 -6.72
C LYS A 138 -1.79 -17.58 -5.31
N PHE A 139 -2.10 -16.67 -4.38
CA PHE A 139 -2.54 -17.04 -3.03
C PHE A 139 -3.91 -17.74 -3.03
N TYR A 140 -4.88 -17.24 -3.79
CA TYR A 140 -6.19 -17.89 -3.91
C TYR A 140 -6.10 -19.30 -4.49
N GLN A 141 -5.29 -19.50 -5.54
CA GLN A 141 -5.09 -20.80 -6.19
C GLN A 141 -4.39 -21.81 -5.26
N ALA A 142 -3.51 -21.34 -4.38
CA ALA A 142 -2.84 -22.16 -3.37
C ALA A 142 -3.74 -22.56 -2.19
N GLY A 143 -5.04 -22.25 -2.24
CA GLY A 143 -5.98 -22.54 -1.15
C GLY A 143 -5.94 -21.52 -0.01
N ASN A 144 -5.08 -20.51 -0.09
CA ASN A 144 -4.93 -19.45 0.92
C ASN A 144 -5.87 -18.29 0.60
N LYS A 145 -7.17 -18.49 0.85
CA LYS A 145 -8.22 -17.47 0.61
C LYS A 145 -8.12 -16.28 1.57
N GLU A 146 -7.54 -16.49 2.75
CA GLU A 146 -7.24 -15.47 3.75
C GLU A 146 -5.77 -15.58 4.17
N ILE A 147 -5.04 -14.48 4.10
CA ILE A 147 -3.63 -14.41 4.49
C ILE A 147 -3.58 -13.81 5.89
N ASP A 148 -3.42 -14.64 6.92
CA ASP A 148 -3.05 -14.15 8.25
C ASP A 148 -1.53 -13.92 8.28
N LEU A 149 -1.11 -12.67 8.41
CA LEU A 149 0.32 -12.32 8.46
C LEU A 149 1.01 -12.83 9.74
N LYS A 150 0.26 -13.04 10.84
CA LYS A 150 0.83 -13.48 12.12
C LYS A 150 1.43 -14.88 12.04
N GLN A 151 0.97 -15.72 11.12
CA GLN A 151 1.52 -17.06 10.95
C GLN A 151 2.94 -17.04 10.38
N TYR A 152 3.33 -15.95 9.70
CA TYR A 152 4.65 -15.84 9.04
C TYR A 152 5.68 -15.10 9.90
N GLY A 153 5.26 -14.55 11.04
CA GLY A 153 6.16 -13.86 11.95
C GLY A 153 5.47 -12.79 12.78
N ASP A 154 6.30 -12.11 13.56
CA ASP A 154 5.89 -11.02 14.44
C ASP A 154 6.61 -9.74 14.04
N ILE A 155 5.88 -8.62 14.06
CA ILE A 155 6.44 -7.28 13.93
C ILE A 155 6.07 -6.50 15.19
N LYS A 156 7.08 -5.91 15.83
CA LYS A 156 6.94 -5.06 16.99
C LYS A 156 7.51 -3.68 16.65
N VAL A 157 6.66 -2.66 16.74
CA VAL A 157 7.12 -1.27 16.70
C VAL A 157 7.38 -0.83 18.14
N ILE A 158 8.57 -0.29 18.38
CA ILE A 158 9.04 0.20 19.66
C ILE A 158 9.28 1.70 19.50
N GLY A 159 8.62 2.48 20.34
CA GLY A 159 8.59 3.93 20.23
C GLY A 159 7.18 4.41 20.50
N ASP A 160 7.03 5.72 20.60
CA ASP A 160 5.74 6.34 20.86
C ASP A 160 4.92 6.43 19.57
N ASP A 161 3.68 5.98 19.67
CA ASP A 161 2.67 5.90 18.61
C ASP A 161 2.37 7.29 18.03
N ASN A 162 2.56 8.37 18.81
CA ASN A 162 2.48 9.75 18.32
C ASN A 162 3.04 10.82 19.30
N PRO A 163 4.22 11.42 19.04
CA PRO A 163 4.55 12.70 19.66
C PRO A 163 5.33 13.62 18.71
N TYR A 164 4.65 14.25 17.75
CA TYR A 164 5.25 15.35 17.03
C TYR A 164 5.67 16.44 18.03
N ASN A 165 6.94 16.81 18.00
CA ASN A 165 7.43 18.00 18.67
C ASN A 165 7.51 19.12 17.64
N GLU A 166 6.78 20.21 17.88
CA GLU A 166 6.91 21.41 17.08
C GLU A 166 8.16 22.18 17.51
N PHE A 167 8.90 22.74 16.56
CA PHE A 167 10.10 23.53 16.81
C PHE A 167 9.98 24.92 16.17
N SER A 168 10.52 25.93 16.85
CA SER A 168 10.62 27.28 16.29
C SER A 168 11.72 27.36 15.23
N LEU A 169 11.49 28.17 14.19
CA LEU A 169 12.47 28.51 13.16
C LEU A 169 13.68 29.27 13.72
N ASP A 170 13.55 29.91 14.89
CA ASP A 170 14.66 30.64 15.52
C ASP A 170 15.68 29.71 16.20
N ASN A 171 15.31 28.45 16.45
CA ASN A 171 16.09 27.50 17.27
C ASN A 171 16.66 26.32 16.45
N ILE A 172 17.10 26.54 15.20
CA ILE A 172 17.59 25.46 14.32
C ILE A 172 18.79 24.70 14.90
N ASN A 173 19.69 25.37 15.63
CA ASN A 173 20.84 24.68 16.26
C ASN A 173 20.41 23.72 17.38
N GLU A 174 19.39 24.10 18.15
CA GLU A 174 18.79 23.25 19.17
C GLU A 174 18.10 22.05 18.51
N LEU A 175 17.35 22.28 17.42
CA LEU A 175 16.73 21.23 16.62
C LEU A 175 17.76 20.21 16.10
N LYS A 176 18.86 20.68 15.50
CA LYS A 176 19.96 19.82 15.02
C LYS A 176 20.57 18.99 16.14
N THR A 177 20.72 19.58 17.33
CA THR A 177 21.19 18.88 18.53
C THR A 177 20.18 17.83 18.99
N TYR A 178 18.89 18.17 19.01
CA TYR A 178 17.80 17.29 19.41
C TYR A 178 17.68 16.06 18.50
N VAL A 179 17.77 16.26 17.18
CA VAL A 179 17.67 15.13 16.23
C VAL A 179 18.96 14.32 16.10
N GLY A 180 20.09 14.86 16.55
CA GLY A 180 21.37 14.16 16.56
C GLY A 180 22.04 14.05 15.19
N TYR A 181 21.66 14.90 14.23
CA TYR A 181 22.28 14.99 12.91
C TYR A 181 22.16 16.41 12.34
N ASN A 182 23.13 16.78 11.51
CA ASN A 182 23.14 18.06 10.81
C ASN A 182 22.43 17.90 9.46
N PHE A 183 21.72 18.93 9.03
CA PHE A 183 20.98 18.94 7.77
C PHE A 183 20.83 20.35 7.21
N LYS A 184 20.50 20.44 5.92
CA LYS A 184 20.19 21.68 5.23
C LYS A 184 18.68 21.87 5.13
N MET A 185 18.22 23.12 5.09
CA MET A 185 16.80 23.42 4.88
C MET A 185 16.58 24.65 3.98
N PRO A 186 15.41 24.76 3.33
CA PRO A 186 15.01 26.00 2.67
C PRO A 186 14.84 27.14 3.66
N GLN A 187 14.93 28.38 3.17
CA GLN A 187 14.75 29.58 4.00
C GLN A 187 13.28 29.98 4.16
N ASP A 188 12.39 29.45 3.33
CA ASP A 188 10.96 29.78 3.28
C ASP A 188 10.08 28.86 4.15
N VAL A 189 10.68 27.96 4.93
CA VAL A 189 9.97 27.02 5.81
C VAL A 189 9.07 27.79 6.77
N LYS A 190 7.83 27.31 6.94
CA LYS A 190 6.82 27.92 7.81
C LYS A 190 6.61 27.12 9.10
N HIS A 191 6.63 25.79 9.02
CA HIS A 191 6.43 24.91 10.18
C HIS A 191 7.47 23.80 10.22
N ILE A 192 7.90 23.47 11.43
CA ILE A 192 8.84 22.38 11.71
C ILE A 192 8.19 21.43 12.71
N ASN A 193 8.06 20.17 12.32
CA ASN A 193 7.67 19.10 13.22
C ASN A 193 8.76 18.03 13.26
N VAL A 194 8.96 17.43 14.42
CA VAL A 194 9.88 16.29 14.59
C VAL A 194 9.10 15.06 15.01
N ARG A 195 9.14 14.02 14.18
CA ARG A 195 8.72 12.67 14.58
C ARG A 195 9.85 12.04 15.39
N LYS A 196 9.51 11.52 16.58
CA LYS A 196 10.48 10.81 17.42
C LYS A 196 10.94 9.51 16.74
N ASN A 197 12.15 9.12 17.10
CA ASN A 197 12.77 7.88 16.68
C ASN A 197 11.88 6.68 17.01
N GLN A 198 11.87 5.70 16.11
CA GLN A 198 11.15 4.45 16.27
C GLN A 198 12.09 3.30 15.93
N SER A 199 11.92 2.17 16.60
CA SER A 199 12.60 0.92 16.25
C SER A 199 11.57 -0.09 15.80
N ILE A 200 11.81 -0.76 14.67
CA ILE A 200 10.99 -1.87 14.21
C ILE A 200 11.77 -3.14 14.46
N GLU A 201 11.24 -4.03 15.29
CA GLU A 201 11.76 -5.38 15.47
C GLU A 201 10.86 -6.36 14.74
N PHE A 202 11.46 -7.30 13.99
CA PHE A 202 10.68 -8.36 13.36
C PHE A 202 11.36 -9.72 13.50
N LYS A 203 10.53 -10.75 13.66
CA LYS A 203 10.91 -12.16 13.76
C LYS A 203 10.13 -12.93 12.72
N LEU A 204 10.83 -13.76 11.95
CA LEU A 204 10.22 -14.55 10.90
C LEU A 204 9.99 -15.99 11.36
N ASN A 205 8.83 -16.56 11.02
CA ASN A 205 8.57 -17.99 11.09
C ASN A 205 8.99 -18.63 9.76
N ILE A 206 10.25 -19.07 9.70
CA ILE A 206 10.88 -19.59 8.49
C ILE A 206 10.28 -20.92 8.08
N GLU A 207 9.77 -21.73 9.02
CA GLU A 207 9.10 -22.98 8.71
C GLU A 207 7.82 -22.72 7.91
N ASN A 208 6.98 -21.79 8.37
CA ASN A 208 5.75 -21.41 7.68
C ASN A 208 6.03 -20.72 6.34
N ILE A 209 7.03 -19.83 6.30
CA ILE A 209 7.41 -19.16 5.04
C ILE A 209 7.95 -20.17 4.02
N ASN A 210 8.86 -21.06 4.41
CA ASN A 210 9.41 -22.07 3.51
C ASN A 210 8.35 -23.10 3.06
N SER A 211 7.36 -23.38 3.92
CA SER A 211 6.21 -24.21 3.54
C SER A 211 5.36 -23.51 2.49
N LEU A 212 5.09 -22.20 2.65
CA LEU A 212 4.38 -21.40 1.65
C LEU A 212 5.14 -21.36 0.32
N ILE A 213 6.46 -21.14 0.35
CA ILE A 213 7.31 -21.14 -0.85
C ILE A 213 7.14 -22.46 -1.61
N LYS A 214 7.23 -23.60 -0.93
CA LYS A 214 7.06 -24.93 -1.54
C LYS A 214 5.65 -25.14 -2.09
N THR A 215 4.61 -24.75 -1.35
CA THR A 215 3.20 -24.86 -1.80
C THR A 215 2.97 -24.07 -3.09
N LEU A 216 3.64 -22.92 -3.23
CA LEU A 216 3.58 -22.09 -4.43
C LEU A 216 4.57 -22.53 -5.53
N GLY A 217 5.25 -23.67 -5.37
CA GLY A 217 6.14 -24.25 -6.37
C GLY A 217 7.56 -23.67 -6.40
N GLY A 218 7.96 -22.88 -5.40
CA GLY A 218 9.32 -22.36 -5.27
C GLY A 218 10.28 -23.36 -4.61
N ASP A 219 11.55 -23.32 -5.02
CA ASP A 219 12.65 -24.16 -4.53
C ASP A 219 13.72 -23.35 -3.76
N LYS A 220 13.76 -22.03 -3.94
CA LYS A 220 14.63 -21.11 -3.21
C LYS A 220 14.07 -20.77 -1.84
N LEU A 221 14.56 -21.47 -0.83
CA LEU A 221 14.12 -21.34 0.56
C LEU A 221 14.95 -20.33 1.34
N LEU A 222 14.33 -19.73 2.36
CA LEU A 222 15.04 -18.93 3.35
C LEU A 222 15.90 -19.83 4.26
N PRO A 223 17.11 -19.38 4.68
CA PRO A 223 17.94 -20.12 5.61
C PRO A 223 17.23 -20.42 6.92
N VAL A 224 17.19 -21.69 7.34
CA VAL A 224 16.56 -22.11 8.61
C VAL A 224 17.17 -21.43 9.83
N SER A 225 18.41 -20.97 9.74
CA SER A 225 19.11 -20.19 10.76
C SER A 225 18.46 -18.83 11.05
N LEU A 226 17.50 -18.37 10.23
CA LEU A 226 16.74 -17.14 10.46
C LEU A 226 15.55 -17.33 11.40
N ASN A 227 15.14 -18.57 11.67
CA ASN A 227 13.88 -18.82 12.36
C ASN A 227 13.88 -18.20 13.76
N GLY A 228 12.89 -17.36 14.04
CA GLY A 228 12.73 -16.68 15.33
C GLY A 228 13.82 -15.65 15.68
N LYS A 229 14.82 -15.44 14.83
CA LYS A 229 15.85 -14.42 15.06
C LYS A 229 15.27 -13.02 14.88
N THR A 230 15.71 -12.09 15.74
CA THR A 230 15.25 -10.70 15.73
C THR A 230 16.09 -9.87 14.77
N PHE A 231 15.43 -9.34 13.75
CA PHE A 231 15.95 -8.20 12.99
C PHE A 231 15.46 -6.91 13.62
N LYS A 232 16.28 -5.86 13.59
CA LYS A 232 15.90 -4.56 14.11
C LYS A 232 16.24 -3.46 13.12
N ILE A 233 15.37 -2.46 13.01
CA ILE A 233 15.56 -1.27 12.20
C ILE A 233 15.43 -0.08 13.10
N ASN A 234 16.47 0.73 13.17
CA ASN A 234 16.47 1.98 13.90
C ASN A 234 16.13 3.11 12.92
N LEU A 235 14.93 3.67 13.08
CA LEU A 235 14.53 4.91 12.44
C LEU A 235 14.91 6.05 13.40
N ASN A 236 15.81 6.92 12.95
CA ASN A 236 16.18 8.12 13.70
C ASN A 236 14.96 9.08 13.80
N ASN A 237 15.11 10.14 14.59
CA ASN A 237 14.16 11.27 14.52
C ASN A 237 14.02 11.73 13.06
N ILE A 238 12.81 12.13 12.67
CA ILE A 238 12.54 12.64 11.32
C ILE A 238 12.06 14.08 11.45
N VAL A 239 12.70 14.99 10.73
CA VAL A 239 12.27 16.39 10.64
C VAL A 239 11.32 16.51 9.45
N ASP A 240 10.09 16.93 9.70
CA ASP A 240 9.12 17.31 8.68
C ASP A 240 9.04 18.84 8.62
N LEU A 241 9.38 19.40 7.47
CA LEU A 241 9.33 20.83 7.20
C LEU A 241 8.21 21.12 6.21
N TYR A 242 7.36 22.09 6.55
CA TYR A 242 6.25 22.50 5.70
C TYR A 242 6.42 23.93 5.25
N SER A 243 6.17 24.17 3.97
CA SER A 243 6.08 25.50 3.39
C SER A 243 4.90 25.57 2.42
N ASN A 244 4.35 26.77 2.28
CA ASN A 244 3.32 27.12 1.33
C ASN A 244 3.60 28.53 0.80
N ASP A 245 3.28 28.75 -0.48
CA ASP A 245 3.40 30.05 -1.12
C ASP A 245 2.23 30.95 -0.65
N ASP A 246 2.57 32.12 -0.12
CA ASP A 246 1.59 33.09 0.40
C ASP A 246 0.72 33.70 -0.71
N LYS A 247 1.19 33.71 -1.96
CA LYS A 247 0.48 34.22 -3.15
C LYS A 247 -0.26 33.12 -3.90
N ASP A 248 0.24 31.91 -3.88
CA ASP A 248 -0.39 30.74 -4.49
C ASP A 248 -0.53 29.60 -3.48
N LYS A 249 -1.68 29.54 -2.80
CA LYS A 249 -1.99 28.46 -1.85
C LYS A 249 -1.93 27.05 -2.46
N TYR A 250 -1.92 26.93 -3.79
CA TYR A 250 -1.72 25.68 -4.50
C TYR A 250 -0.25 25.38 -4.79
N LYS A 251 0.70 26.12 -4.23
CA LYS A 251 2.11 25.73 -4.20
C LYS A 251 2.50 25.51 -2.75
N SER A 252 2.67 24.25 -2.40
CA SER A 252 3.17 23.87 -1.08
C SER A 252 4.11 22.69 -1.21
N TYR A 253 5.03 22.55 -0.26
CA TYR A 253 5.85 21.35 -0.15
C TYR A 253 5.93 20.87 1.30
N ASN A 254 6.06 19.56 1.44
CA ASN A 254 6.51 18.90 2.66
C ASN A 254 7.87 18.28 2.39
N LEU A 255 8.88 18.68 3.17
CA LEU A 255 10.23 18.14 3.10
C LEU A 255 10.53 17.31 4.34
N GLU A 256 10.89 16.06 4.11
CA GLU A 256 11.26 15.13 5.17
C GLU A 256 12.76 14.93 5.16
N ILE A 257 13.36 15.05 6.34
CA ILE A 257 14.80 14.94 6.52
C ILE A 257 15.05 13.90 7.59
N MET A 258 15.77 12.85 7.22
CA MET A 258 16.14 11.79 8.16
C MET A 258 17.56 11.32 7.91
N LYS A 259 18.27 10.98 8.99
CA LYS A 259 19.49 10.19 8.87
C LYS A 259 19.13 8.80 8.35
N THR A 260 19.93 8.28 7.42
CA THR A 260 19.76 6.93 6.85
C THR A 260 19.45 5.90 7.94
N PRO A 261 18.37 5.11 7.81
CA PRO A 261 18.03 4.06 8.76
C PRO A 261 19.15 3.06 8.95
N GLU A 262 19.30 2.57 10.17
CA GLU A 262 20.24 1.48 10.48
C GLU A 262 19.47 0.17 10.56
N ILE A 263 19.95 -0.86 9.86
CA ILE A 263 19.40 -2.22 9.94
C ILE A 263 20.39 -3.11 10.66
N ILE A 264 19.90 -3.74 11.72
CA ILE A 264 20.62 -4.69 12.55
C ILE A 264 20.17 -6.09 12.14
N VAL A 265 21.14 -6.86 11.66
CA VAL A 265 20.95 -8.23 11.22
C VAL A 265 21.52 -9.17 12.29
N PRO A 266 20.86 -10.29 12.59
CA PRO A 266 21.41 -11.29 13.50
C PRO A 266 22.75 -11.89 13.02
N ASP A 267 23.59 -12.29 13.97
CA ASP A 267 24.88 -12.91 13.67
C ASP A 267 24.75 -14.23 12.88
N GLY A 268 25.75 -14.48 12.04
CA GLY A 268 25.89 -15.72 11.27
C GLY A 268 24.89 -15.89 10.13
N ILE A 269 24.24 -14.81 9.68
CA ILE A 269 23.31 -14.84 8.56
C ILE A 269 24.02 -14.57 7.23
N ASN A 270 23.95 -15.53 6.31
CA ASN A 270 24.32 -15.30 4.92
C ASN A 270 23.18 -14.57 4.21
N ILE A 271 23.43 -13.31 3.99
CA ILE A 271 22.46 -12.35 3.53
C ILE A 271 22.20 -12.42 2.01
N ASP A 272 23.19 -12.89 1.24
CA ASP A 272 23.06 -13.05 -0.20
C ASP A 272 22.13 -14.22 -0.51
N GLN A 273 22.14 -15.26 0.35
CA GLN A 273 21.15 -16.34 0.31
C GLN A 273 19.74 -15.83 0.61
N VAL A 274 19.59 -14.87 1.53
CA VAL A 274 18.27 -14.29 1.81
C VAL A 274 17.77 -13.47 0.64
N ARG A 275 18.63 -12.63 0.06
CA ARG A 275 18.32 -11.89 -1.16
C ARG A 275 17.92 -12.83 -2.31
N ASP A 276 18.66 -13.90 -2.54
CA ASP A 276 18.33 -14.91 -3.56
C ASP A 276 16.94 -15.52 -3.31
N ALA A 277 16.64 -15.90 -2.07
CA ALA A 277 15.31 -16.42 -1.71
C ALA A 277 14.19 -15.41 -1.95
N VAL A 278 14.38 -14.14 -1.56
CA VAL A 278 13.38 -13.07 -1.76
C VAL A 278 13.10 -12.82 -3.24
N ILE A 279 14.15 -12.64 -4.05
CA ILE A 279 14.01 -12.35 -5.49
C ILE A 279 13.33 -13.53 -6.20
N ASN A 280 13.52 -14.74 -5.70
CA ASN A 280 12.90 -15.95 -6.25
C ASN A 280 11.59 -16.36 -5.54
N MET A 281 10.96 -15.47 -4.78
CA MET A 281 9.68 -15.76 -4.15
C MET A 281 8.63 -16.10 -5.22
N PRO A 282 7.94 -17.25 -5.11
CA PRO A 282 7.07 -17.75 -6.18
C PRO A 282 5.80 -16.90 -6.40
N PHE A 283 5.42 -16.08 -5.41
CA PHE A 283 4.32 -15.13 -5.56
C PHE A 283 4.72 -13.85 -6.30
N LEU A 284 6.01 -13.50 -6.39
CA LEU A 284 6.44 -12.29 -7.09
C LEU A 284 6.21 -12.44 -8.61
N PRO A 285 5.70 -11.40 -9.29
CA PRO A 285 5.69 -11.33 -10.75
C PRO A 285 7.11 -11.26 -11.32
N ASP A 286 7.31 -11.86 -12.50
CA ASP A 286 8.62 -11.94 -13.15
C ASP A 286 9.21 -10.57 -13.46
N ASP A 287 8.38 -9.59 -13.81
CA ASP A 287 8.84 -8.23 -14.08
C ASP A 287 9.43 -7.57 -12.82
N ILE A 288 8.73 -7.64 -11.69
CA ILE A 288 9.21 -7.14 -10.40
C ILE A 288 10.51 -7.85 -10.00
N LYS A 289 10.55 -9.18 -10.15
CA LYS A 289 11.75 -9.99 -9.89
C LYS A 289 12.95 -9.50 -10.71
N ASN A 290 12.77 -9.30 -12.01
CA ASN A 290 13.81 -8.84 -12.92
C ASN A 290 14.27 -7.42 -12.59
N GLN A 291 13.34 -6.51 -12.25
CA GLN A 291 13.66 -5.14 -11.83
C GLN A 291 14.53 -5.14 -10.56
N ILE A 292 14.15 -5.90 -9.53
CA ILE A 292 14.92 -5.99 -8.27
C ILE A 292 16.29 -6.66 -8.51
N ALA A 293 16.32 -7.72 -9.32
CA ALA A 293 17.57 -8.41 -9.67
C ALA A 293 18.54 -7.53 -10.45
N SER A 294 18.04 -6.58 -11.24
CA SER A 294 18.86 -5.63 -12.01
C SER A 294 19.64 -4.64 -11.13
N ILE A 295 19.21 -4.45 -9.88
CA ILE A 295 19.88 -3.58 -8.91
C ILE A 295 21.14 -4.31 -8.39
N LYS A 296 22.24 -4.20 -9.12
CA LYS A 296 23.52 -4.85 -8.76
C LYS A 296 24.12 -4.25 -7.49
N ASP A 297 24.10 -2.93 -7.36
CA ASP A 297 24.62 -2.19 -6.19
C ASP A 297 23.51 -1.92 -5.17
N TRP A 298 22.82 -2.98 -4.77
CA TRP A 298 21.64 -2.88 -3.91
C TRP A 298 21.98 -2.48 -2.45
N LYS A 299 23.26 -2.57 -2.04
CA LYS A 299 23.73 -2.12 -0.70
C LYS A 299 23.71 -0.60 -0.56
N ASN A 300 23.86 0.09 -1.69
CA ASN A 300 23.94 1.54 -1.76
C ASN A 300 22.74 2.15 -2.51
N THR A 301 21.75 1.34 -2.91
CA THR A 301 20.62 1.77 -3.74
C THR A 301 19.30 1.41 -3.09
N LEU A 302 18.47 2.41 -2.84
CA LEU A 302 17.11 2.23 -2.34
C LEU A 302 16.14 1.96 -3.51
N PRO A 303 15.49 0.79 -3.59
CA PRO A 303 14.39 0.57 -4.51
C PRO A 303 13.18 1.42 -4.10
N MET A 304 12.67 2.25 -5.02
CA MET A 304 11.51 3.11 -4.84
C MET A 304 10.33 2.50 -5.59
N PRO A 305 9.26 2.05 -4.91
CA PRO A 305 8.08 1.54 -5.60
C PRO A 305 7.38 2.67 -6.35
N VAL A 306 7.11 2.47 -7.64
CA VAL A 306 6.38 3.43 -8.48
C VAL A 306 5.26 2.72 -9.24
N SER A 307 4.26 3.47 -9.66
CA SER A 307 3.22 2.99 -10.57
C SER A 307 3.66 3.15 -12.03
N ASN A 308 3.07 2.36 -12.93
CA ASN A 308 3.21 2.56 -14.38
C ASN A 308 2.66 3.92 -14.87
N LYS A 309 1.92 4.65 -14.04
CA LYS A 309 1.43 6.01 -14.31
C LYS A 309 2.41 7.10 -13.90
N ASP A 310 3.48 6.75 -13.18
CA ASP A 310 4.45 7.72 -12.69
C ASP A 310 5.50 8.03 -13.76
N ASN A 311 5.82 9.30 -13.91
CA ASN A 311 6.97 9.74 -14.67
C ASN A 311 8.18 9.80 -13.73
N VAL A 312 9.16 8.94 -13.97
CA VAL A 312 10.38 8.87 -13.18
C VAL A 312 11.54 9.49 -13.94
N LYS A 313 12.32 10.34 -13.27
CA LYS A 313 13.56 10.91 -13.79
C LYS A 313 14.67 10.80 -12.76
N ASP A 314 15.84 10.38 -13.21
CA ASP A 314 17.07 10.56 -12.44
C ASP A 314 17.45 12.04 -12.46
N VAL A 315 17.82 12.59 -11.32
CA VAL A 315 18.15 14.01 -11.16
C VAL A 315 19.46 14.18 -10.38
N THR A 316 20.03 15.38 -10.43
CA THR A 316 21.21 15.76 -9.64
C THR A 316 20.89 17.03 -8.87
N ILE A 317 21.21 17.04 -7.58
CA ILE A 317 20.97 18.17 -6.67
C ILE A 317 22.28 18.48 -5.97
N ASN A 318 22.88 19.63 -6.26
CA ASN A 318 24.19 20.02 -5.72
C ASN A 318 25.27 18.92 -5.85
N GLY A 319 25.27 18.18 -6.98
CA GLY A 319 26.19 17.07 -7.26
C GLY A 319 25.77 15.71 -6.67
N ASN A 320 24.73 15.65 -5.85
CA ASN A 320 24.19 14.40 -5.30
C ASN A 320 23.15 13.81 -6.24
N LYS A 321 23.17 12.48 -6.41
CA LYS A 321 22.16 11.78 -7.22
C LYS A 321 20.83 11.72 -6.47
N GLY A 322 19.76 11.92 -7.21
CA GLY A 322 18.39 11.82 -6.70
C GLY A 322 17.44 11.24 -7.74
N ILE A 323 16.19 11.12 -7.35
CA ILE A 323 15.08 10.66 -8.18
C ILE A 323 13.91 11.64 -8.05
N ALA A 324 13.29 11.98 -9.17
CA ALA A 324 12.04 12.71 -9.24
C ALA A 324 10.93 11.80 -9.78
N ILE A 325 9.83 11.70 -9.05
CA ILE A 325 8.68 10.87 -9.38
C ILE A 325 7.47 11.80 -9.49
N THR A 326 6.88 11.87 -10.68
CA THR A 326 5.72 12.72 -10.95
C THR A 326 4.50 11.89 -11.28
N THR A 327 3.45 12.00 -10.47
CA THR A 327 2.16 11.37 -10.72
C THR A 327 1.17 12.43 -11.18
N VAL A 328 0.54 12.21 -12.34
CA VAL A 328 -0.58 13.04 -12.80
C VAL A 328 -1.87 12.30 -12.53
N SER A 329 -2.74 12.87 -11.70
CA SER A 329 -4.07 12.33 -11.45
C SER A 329 -5.15 13.26 -12.00
N SER A 330 -6.18 12.68 -12.63
CA SER A 330 -7.42 13.37 -12.98
C SER A 330 -8.54 12.71 -12.19
N PRO A 331 -9.07 13.36 -11.14
CA PRO A 331 -10.27 12.90 -10.46
C PRO A 331 -11.41 12.81 -11.46
N SER A 332 -12.25 11.77 -11.35
CA SER A 332 -13.29 11.50 -12.35
C SER A 332 -14.33 12.62 -12.50
N ASN A 333 -14.44 13.49 -11.49
CA ASN A 333 -15.42 14.56 -11.40
C ASN A 333 -14.79 15.96 -11.54
N ASP A 334 -13.48 16.05 -11.83
CA ASP A 334 -12.78 17.31 -12.04
C ASP A 334 -11.89 17.21 -13.28
N PRO A 335 -12.13 18.01 -14.35
CA PRO A 335 -11.29 18.01 -15.53
C PRO A 335 -9.86 18.51 -15.24
N LYS A 336 -9.60 19.13 -14.08
CA LYS A 336 -8.27 19.56 -13.68
C LYS A 336 -7.37 18.35 -13.41
N LYS A 337 -6.20 18.40 -14.02
CA LYS A 337 -5.09 17.48 -13.72
C LYS A 337 -4.36 18.00 -12.49
N TYR A 338 -4.21 17.13 -11.50
CA TYR A 338 -3.40 17.37 -10.32
C TYR A 338 -2.07 16.65 -10.48
N THR A 339 -0.99 17.43 -10.47
CA THR A 339 0.37 16.91 -10.47
C THR A 339 0.83 16.76 -9.03
N TYR A 340 1.40 15.62 -8.71
CA TYR A 340 2.12 15.39 -7.46
C TYR A 340 3.54 14.96 -7.81
N THR A 341 4.51 15.63 -7.22
CA THR A 341 5.93 15.39 -7.44
C THR A 341 6.58 15.02 -6.12
N GLU A 342 7.32 13.92 -6.14
CA GLU A 342 8.24 13.51 -5.08
C GLU A 342 9.67 13.64 -5.60
N LEU A 343 10.52 14.34 -4.84
CA LEU A 343 11.94 14.50 -5.12
C LEU A 343 12.71 13.92 -3.93
N ALA A 344 13.52 12.89 -4.17
CA ALA A 344 14.31 12.25 -3.13
C ALA A 344 15.80 12.25 -3.49
N TRP A 345 16.65 12.58 -2.52
CA TRP A 345 18.10 12.47 -2.66
C TRP A 345 18.76 12.16 -1.32
N ASN A 346 20.01 11.73 -1.36
CA ASN A 346 20.84 11.59 -0.17
C ASN A 346 22.05 12.53 -0.29
N GLU A 347 22.36 13.22 0.81
CA GLU A 347 23.57 14.03 0.93
C GLU A 347 24.25 13.66 2.25
N ASN A 348 25.44 13.08 2.19
CA ASN A 348 26.27 12.73 3.35
C ASN A 348 25.56 11.85 4.40
N GLY A 349 24.75 10.88 3.98
CA GLY A 349 24.02 9.98 4.90
C GLY A 349 22.74 10.58 5.48
N ILE A 350 22.32 11.75 4.98
CA ILE A 350 21.03 12.36 5.26
C ILE A 350 20.15 12.24 4.02
N THR A 351 18.99 11.60 4.18
CA THR A 351 17.99 11.46 3.13
C THR A 351 16.99 12.59 3.22
N TYR A 352 16.74 13.23 2.08
CA TYR A 352 15.76 14.28 1.89
C TYR A 352 14.67 13.75 0.97
N ILE A 353 13.40 13.91 1.35
CA ILE A 353 12.24 13.55 0.52
C ILE A 353 11.28 14.73 0.51
N MET A 354 11.22 15.44 -0.61
CA MET A 354 10.33 16.56 -0.83
C MET A 354 9.10 16.12 -1.61
N ASN A 355 7.92 16.46 -1.10
CA ASN A 355 6.64 16.13 -1.69
C ASN A 355 5.87 17.42 -1.96
N SER A 356 5.39 17.60 -3.18
CA SER A 356 4.74 18.84 -3.58
C SER A 356 3.82 18.63 -4.77
N ASN A 357 3.03 19.63 -5.09
CA ASN A 357 2.30 19.76 -6.35
C ASN A 357 3.00 20.67 -7.38
N MET A 358 4.21 21.13 -7.09
CA MET A 358 5.07 21.87 -8.03
C MET A 358 5.74 20.93 -9.04
N SER A 359 6.30 21.50 -10.10
CA SER A 359 7.09 20.74 -11.09
C SER A 359 8.43 20.26 -10.51
N PRO A 360 9.04 19.19 -11.07
CA PRO A 360 10.38 18.75 -10.67
C PRO A 360 11.43 19.88 -10.69
N ASP A 361 11.44 20.72 -11.73
CA ASP A 361 12.43 21.80 -11.86
C ASP A 361 12.30 22.87 -10.78
N GLU A 362 11.07 23.16 -10.32
CA GLU A 362 10.83 24.07 -9.18
C GLU A 362 11.36 23.47 -7.88
N LEU A 363 11.09 22.18 -7.61
CA LEU A 363 11.59 21.52 -6.41
C LEU A 363 13.11 21.37 -6.39
N ILE A 364 13.72 21.10 -7.55
CA ILE A 364 15.18 21.05 -7.67
C ILE A 364 15.79 22.40 -7.30
N LYS A 365 15.23 23.52 -7.78
CA LYS A 365 15.71 24.86 -7.40
C LYS A 365 15.60 25.12 -5.90
N ILE A 366 14.50 24.69 -5.27
CA ILE A 366 14.34 24.80 -3.80
C ILE A 366 15.42 23.95 -3.11
N ALA A 367 15.62 22.70 -3.53
CA ALA A 367 16.62 21.79 -3.00
C ALA A 367 18.06 22.31 -3.15
N GLU A 368 18.39 22.90 -4.29
CA GLU A 368 19.71 23.49 -4.54
C GLU A 368 19.97 24.72 -3.68
N SER A 369 18.93 25.46 -3.30
CA SER A 369 19.03 26.67 -2.48
C SER A 369 19.21 26.41 -0.97
N MET A 370 19.03 25.17 -0.51
CA MET A 370 19.06 24.81 0.91
C MET A 370 20.43 25.06 1.55
N ARG A 371 20.43 25.48 2.81
CA ARG A 371 21.65 25.79 3.60
C ARG A 371 21.68 25.09 4.94
#